data_AF-A0AAW6SY44-F1
#
_entry.id   AF-A0AAW6SY44-F1
#
_cell.length_a   1.000
_cell.length_b   1.000
_cell.length_c   1.000
_cell.angle_alpha   90.00
_cell.angle_beta   90.00
_cell.angle_gamma   90.00
#
_symmetry.space_group_name_H-M   'P 1'
#
loop_
_entity.id
_entity.type
_entity.pdbx_description
1 polymer ?
#
loop_
_entity_poly.entity_id
_entity_poly.type
_entity_poly.pdbx_seq_one_letter_code
_entity_poly.pdbx_strand_id
1 'polypeptide(L)'
;MKKILLSSILAAGLVVSSVPSVFAASDDVPYLNDILQMQPDVTSDELLADVESIAKETGNSQEEILEQIYKELKNDANLAEDENRLSGGSGGTVPVGTSTKGNFFYTDSQTAYLNHGHVGLYYASSTIVESVPSAGVRKISTSSRLVDKGGACVKSVTTSTANRNGAANWAYSQIGQKYSYNFATNRSTGHNGAKNCSKLIWSAYKLNGNLDLDKNKGLGVYPRDVRDASGTKLVRNI
;
A
#
# COMPACT_ATOMS: atom_id res chain seq x y z
N MET A 1 14.34 74.20 25.91
CA MET A 1 13.59 73.04 25.39
C MET A 1 14.24 72.54 24.12
N LYS A 2 14.26 71.22 23.92
CA LYS A 2 14.81 70.43 22.80
C LYS A 2 16.31 70.13 22.90
N LYS A 3 16.79 68.90 22.76
CA LYS A 3 16.34 67.53 23.07
C LYS A 3 17.55 66.68 22.62
N ILE A 4 18.14 65.91 23.51
CA ILE A 4 19.25 64.99 23.23
C ILE A 4 18.72 63.86 22.35
N LEU A 5 19.32 63.64 21.18
CA LEU A 5 19.08 62.46 20.35
C LEU A 5 20.04 61.36 20.78
N LEU A 6 19.53 60.41 21.57
CA LEU A 6 20.20 59.14 21.82
C LEU A 6 20.08 58.24 20.59
N SER A 7 21.23 57.69 20.22
CA SER A 7 21.41 56.64 19.23
C SER A 7 20.85 55.31 19.77
N SER A 8 20.03 54.62 18.99
CA SER A 8 19.62 53.24 19.25
C SER A 8 19.88 52.38 18.00
N ILE A 9 21.02 51.69 18.01
CA ILE A 9 21.35 50.64 17.06
C ILE A 9 20.58 49.39 17.50
N LEU A 10 19.54 49.04 16.73
CA LEU A 10 18.80 47.80 16.90
C LEU A 10 19.56 46.68 16.18
N ALA A 11 20.33 45.89 16.93
CA ALA A 11 20.96 44.68 16.41
C ALA A 11 19.90 43.56 16.33
N ALA A 12 19.39 43.29 15.13
CA ALA A 12 18.56 42.12 14.86
C ALA A 12 19.47 40.88 14.80
N GLY A 13 19.46 40.08 15.88
CA GLY A 13 20.12 38.78 15.89
C GLY A 13 19.40 37.82 14.96
N LEU A 14 20.07 37.38 13.88
CA LEU A 14 19.67 36.19 13.15
C LEU A 14 19.92 34.98 14.05
N VAL A 15 18.84 34.40 14.59
CA VAL A 15 18.88 33.06 15.16
C VAL A 15 18.87 32.09 13.99
N VAL A 16 20.04 31.64 13.57
CA VAL A 16 20.17 30.49 12.67
C VAL A 16 19.84 29.26 13.49
N SER A 17 18.59 28.79 13.44
CA SER A 17 18.23 27.47 13.92
C SER A 17 18.81 26.44 12.94
N SER A 18 20.06 26.04 13.17
CA SER A 18 20.66 24.88 12.51
C SER A 18 19.89 23.65 12.96
N VAL A 19 18.94 23.19 12.15
CA VAL A 19 18.39 21.85 12.28
C VAL A 19 19.55 20.90 12.00
N PRO A 20 19.97 20.03 12.92
CA PRO A 20 20.98 19.04 12.60
C PRO A 20 20.34 18.04 11.64
N SER A 21 20.71 18.10 10.36
CA SER A 21 20.51 17.00 9.42
C SER A 21 21.46 15.88 9.83
N VAL A 22 21.01 15.06 10.78
CA VAL A 22 21.67 13.81 11.18
C VAL A 22 21.27 12.75 10.16
N PHE A 23 21.95 12.74 9.01
CA PHE A 23 22.11 11.49 8.27
C PHE A 23 23.43 10.89 8.74
N ALA A 24 23.37 10.21 9.89
CA ALA A 24 24.38 9.23 10.23
C ALA A 24 24.34 8.11 9.18
N ALA A 25 25.51 7.58 8.83
CA ALA A 25 25.68 6.53 7.82
C ALA A 25 24.63 5.42 7.99
N SER A 26 24.04 5.00 6.86
CA SER A 26 22.94 4.03 6.75
C SER A 26 23.17 2.66 7.39
N ASP A 27 24.37 2.38 7.89
CA ASP A 27 24.78 1.04 8.32
C ASP A 27 24.30 0.66 9.73
N ASP A 28 23.83 1.62 10.55
CA ASP A 28 23.46 1.40 11.96
C ASP A 28 22.00 1.72 12.31
N VAL A 29 21.09 1.84 11.32
CA VAL A 29 19.67 2.05 11.62
C VAL A 29 18.99 0.69 11.83
N PRO A 30 18.47 0.39 13.04
CA PRO A 30 17.78 -0.88 13.30
C PRO A 30 16.66 -1.14 12.28
N TYR A 31 16.47 -2.41 11.91
CA TYR A 31 15.45 -2.90 10.97
C TYR A 31 15.58 -2.49 9.50
N LEU A 32 16.35 -1.45 9.15
CA LEU A 32 16.44 -0.94 7.77
C LEU A 32 16.85 -2.03 6.78
N ASN A 33 17.95 -2.74 7.07
CA ASN A 33 18.46 -3.81 6.20
C ASN A 33 17.46 -4.97 6.08
N ASP A 34 16.80 -5.34 7.17
CA ASP A 34 15.78 -6.40 7.16
C ASP A 34 14.58 -6.01 6.29
N ILE A 35 14.14 -4.75 6.37
CA ILE A 35 13.05 -4.21 5.55
C ILE A 35 13.45 -4.22 4.07
N LEU A 36 14.66 -3.76 3.73
CA LEU A 36 15.16 -3.76 2.35
C LEU A 36 15.33 -5.16 1.79
N GLN A 37 15.68 -6.15 2.62
CA GLN A 37 15.70 -7.56 2.21
C GLN A 37 14.28 -8.07 1.89
N MET A 38 13.27 -7.60 2.63
CA MET A 38 11.85 -7.91 2.40
C MET A 38 11.21 -7.08 1.27
N GLN A 39 11.84 -5.99 0.85
CA GLN A 39 11.37 -5.05 -0.17
C GLN A 39 12.52 -4.65 -1.12
N PRO A 40 13.15 -5.60 -1.84
CA PRO A 40 14.40 -5.34 -2.56
C PRO A 40 14.27 -4.36 -3.74
N ASP A 41 13.04 -4.10 -4.18
CA ASP A 41 12.74 -3.14 -5.23
C ASP A 41 12.50 -1.71 -4.68
N VAL A 42 12.55 -1.52 -3.36
CA VAL A 42 12.49 -0.21 -2.68
C VAL A 42 13.91 0.22 -2.33
N THR A 43 14.27 1.45 -2.67
CA THR A 43 15.60 1.98 -2.33
C THR A 43 15.65 2.45 -0.88
N SER A 44 16.85 2.43 -0.27
CA SER A 44 17.05 2.97 1.09
C SER A 44 16.61 4.44 1.18
N ASP A 45 16.95 5.26 0.18
CA ASP A 45 16.58 6.67 0.12
C ASP A 45 15.05 6.87 0.06
N GLU A 46 14.35 6.07 -0.75
CA GLU A 46 12.88 6.12 -0.83
C GLU A 46 12.23 5.76 0.52
N LEU A 47 12.70 4.68 1.14
CA LEU A 47 12.17 4.24 2.43
C LEU A 47 12.45 5.26 3.54
N LEU A 48 13.67 5.78 3.62
CA LEU A 48 14.05 6.75 4.66
C LEU A 48 13.34 8.10 4.48
N ALA A 49 13.09 8.53 3.25
CA ALA A 49 12.29 9.72 2.98
C ALA A 49 10.84 9.58 3.48
N ASP A 50 10.21 8.42 3.22
CA ASP A 50 8.88 8.12 3.74
C ASP A 50 8.87 8.04 5.27
N VAL A 51 9.86 7.36 5.87
CA VAL A 51 10.02 7.25 7.33
C VAL A 51 10.16 8.62 7.97
N GLU A 52 11.00 9.51 7.41
CA GLU A 52 11.17 10.87 7.91
C GLU A 52 9.86 11.67 7.84
N SER A 53 9.11 11.53 6.73
CA SER A 53 7.80 12.20 6.59
C SER A 53 6.80 11.70 7.61
N ILE A 54 6.68 10.38 7.77
CA ILE A 54 5.75 9.76 8.72
C ILE A 54 6.11 10.15 10.15
N ALA A 55 7.39 10.09 10.53
CA ALA A 55 7.88 10.49 11.85
C ALA A 55 7.50 11.95 12.17
N LYS A 56 7.63 12.86 11.21
CA LYS A 56 7.21 14.26 11.37
C LYS A 56 5.69 14.41 11.54
N GLU A 57 4.90 13.62 10.81
CA GLU A 57 3.44 13.68 10.86
C GLU A 57 2.86 13.07 12.14
N THR A 58 3.44 11.98 12.64
CA THR A 58 2.94 11.26 13.82
C THR A 58 3.57 11.71 15.13
N GLY A 59 4.74 12.34 15.08
CA GLY A 59 5.54 12.70 16.25
C GLY A 59 6.35 11.53 16.83
N ASN A 60 6.39 10.38 16.16
CA ASN A 60 7.22 9.24 16.54
C ASN A 60 8.66 9.42 16.05
N SER A 61 9.60 8.68 16.63
CA SER A 61 10.97 8.57 16.11
C SER A 61 11.02 7.76 14.81
N GLN A 62 12.04 7.99 14.00
CA GLN A 62 12.27 7.19 12.79
C GLN A 62 12.49 5.70 13.10
N GLU A 63 13.11 5.39 14.24
CA GLU A 63 13.32 4.02 14.72
C GLU A 63 12.00 3.33 15.04
N GLU A 64 11.06 4.00 15.71
CA GLU A 64 9.71 3.45 15.97
C GLU A 64 8.94 3.20 14.66
N ILE A 65 9.09 4.07 13.67
CA ILE A 65 8.47 3.87 12.34
C ILE A 65 9.08 2.67 11.63
N LEU A 66 10.41 2.52 11.64
CA LEU A 66 11.09 1.37 11.04
C LEU A 66 10.73 0.07 11.75
N GLU A 67 10.68 0.06 13.09
CA GLU A 67 10.24 -1.10 13.86
C GLU A 67 8.80 -1.49 13.49
N GLN A 68 7.90 -0.52 13.36
CA GLN A 68 6.51 -0.75 12.93
C GLN A 68 6.45 -1.37 11.54
N ILE A 69 7.17 -0.81 10.55
CA ILE A 69 7.24 -1.34 9.18
C ILE A 69 7.73 -2.80 9.21
N TYR A 70 8.81 -3.07 9.92
CA TYR A 70 9.38 -4.42 10.04
C TYR A 70 8.38 -5.41 10.63
N LYS A 71 7.71 -5.04 11.74
CA LYS A 71 6.68 -5.88 12.38
C LYS A 71 5.51 -6.16 11.45
N GLU A 72 5.04 -5.16 10.69
CA GLU A 72 3.93 -5.31 9.75
C GLU A 72 4.29 -6.27 8.60
N LEU A 73 5.46 -6.09 7.98
CA LEU A 73 5.95 -6.97 6.92
C LEU A 73 6.12 -8.40 7.43
N LYS A 74 6.71 -8.58 8.62
CA LYS A 74 6.93 -9.90 9.20
C LYS A 74 5.62 -10.58 9.56
N ASN A 75 4.64 -9.83 10.07
CA ASN A 75 3.33 -10.37 10.40
C ASN A 75 2.57 -10.84 9.14
N ASP A 76 2.59 -10.07 8.05
CA ASP A 76 1.97 -10.50 6.79
C ASP A 76 2.67 -11.74 6.21
N ALA A 77 4.00 -11.82 6.30
CA ALA A 77 4.76 -13.01 5.93
C ALA A 77 4.36 -14.24 6.74
N ASN A 78 4.27 -14.11 8.07
CA ASN A 78 3.89 -15.21 8.95
C ASN A 78 2.45 -15.68 8.70
N LEU A 79 1.51 -14.76 8.43
CA LEU A 79 0.14 -15.13 8.05
C LEU A 79 0.10 -15.95 6.76
N ALA A 80 1.03 -15.71 5.83
CA ALA A 80 1.16 -16.52 4.63
C ALA A 80 1.55 -17.97 4.95
N GLU A 81 2.50 -18.15 5.86
CA GLU A 81 3.00 -19.46 6.31
C GLU A 81 1.93 -20.23 7.09
N ASP A 82 1.25 -19.56 8.03
CA ASP A 82 0.20 -20.15 8.87
C ASP A 82 -1.00 -20.65 8.07
N GLU A 83 -1.33 -19.97 6.98
CA GLU A 83 -2.41 -20.39 6.09
C GLU A 83 -2.03 -21.63 5.25
N ASN A 84 -0.83 -22.22 5.42
CA ASN A 84 -0.29 -23.36 4.67
C ASN A 84 -0.41 -23.19 3.16
N ARG A 85 -0.40 -21.94 2.69
CA ARG A 85 -0.66 -21.67 1.28
C ARG A 85 0.63 -21.88 0.53
N LEU A 86 0.55 -22.78 -0.46
CA LEU A 86 1.64 -22.96 -1.41
C LEU A 86 2.08 -21.58 -1.89
N SER A 87 3.39 -21.38 -1.87
CA SER A 87 4.07 -20.22 -2.45
C SER A 87 3.50 -19.96 -3.85
N GLY A 88 2.59 -18.98 -3.97
CA GLY A 88 1.84 -18.72 -5.19
C GLY A 88 2.78 -18.27 -6.29
N GLY A 89 3.14 -19.20 -7.17
CA GLY A 89 3.97 -18.95 -8.34
C GLY A 89 3.20 -18.17 -9.41
N SER A 90 3.92 -17.54 -10.34
CA SER A 90 3.39 -16.59 -11.33
C SER A 90 2.33 -17.12 -12.33
N GLY A 91 1.84 -18.34 -12.20
CA GLY A 91 1.06 -19.03 -13.23
C GLY A 91 -0.11 -19.81 -12.66
N GLY A 92 -1.03 -19.12 -11.98
CA GLY A 92 -2.29 -19.70 -11.51
C GLY A 92 -2.92 -20.66 -12.53
N THR A 93 -3.60 -21.70 -12.04
CA THR A 93 -4.02 -22.83 -12.90
C THR A 93 -5.47 -22.75 -13.35
N VAL A 94 -6.27 -21.87 -12.75
CA VAL A 94 -7.70 -21.74 -13.05
C VAL A 94 -8.10 -20.29 -13.30
N PRO A 95 -9.03 -20.02 -14.24
CA PRO A 95 -9.56 -18.68 -14.44
C PRO A 95 -10.27 -18.16 -13.19
N VAL A 96 -10.08 -16.88 -12.88
CA VAL A 96 -10.73 -16.25 -11.71
C VAL A 96 -12.25 -16.29 -11.79
N GLY A 97 -12.81 -16.37 -13.00
CA GLY A 97 -14.25 -16.45 -13.27
C GLY A 97 -14.98 -15.10 -13.16
N THR A 98 -16.27 -15.06 -13.49
CA THR A 98 -17.05 -13.81 -13.47
C THR A 98 -17.47 -13.40 -12.05
N SER A 99 -17.75 -12.10 -11.86
CA SER A 99 -18.37 -11.57 -10.62
C SER A 99 -19.01 -10.20 -10.83
N THR A 100 -19.62 -9.63 -9.79
CA THR A 100 -20.30 -8.33 -9.86
C THR A 100 -19.30 -7.17 -9.81
N LYS A 101 -19.59 -6.07 -10.53
CA LYS A 101 -18.80 -4.84 -10.46
C LYS A 101 -18.61 -4.37 -9.00
N GLY A 102 -17.38 -4.00 -8.67
CA GLY A 102 -16.94 -3.63 -7.32
C GLY A 102 -16.60 -4.81 -6.41
N ASN A 103 -16.96 -6.05 -6.73
CA ASN A 103 -16.31 -7.17 -6.05
C ASN A 103 -14.82 -7.17 -6.37
N PHE A 104 -14.04 -7.88 -5.58
CA PHE A 104 -12.63 -8.10 -5.84
C PHE A 104 -12.29 -9.58 -5.64
N PHE A 105 -11.23 -10.06 -6.27
CA PHE A 105 -10.65 -11.35 -5.93
C PHE A 105 -9.39 -11.16 -5.12
N TYR A 106 -9.08 -12.18 -4.33
CA TYR A 106 -7.77 -12.40 -3.72
C TYR A 106 -7.23 -13.73 -4.24
N THR A 107 -5.92 -13.81 -4.43
CA THR A 107 -5.15 -15.05 -4.64
C THR A 107 -3.85 -14.94 -3.89
N ASP A 108 -3.24 -16.07 -3.56
CA ASP A 108 -1.86 -16.06 -3.09
C ASP A 108 -0.93 -15.66 -4.24
N SER A 109 0.16 -14.97 -3.90
CA SER A 109 1.13 -14.49 -4.87
C SER A 109 2.40 -14.07 -4.15
N GLN A 110 3.53 -14.35 -4.78
CA GLN A 110 4.84 -13.95 -4.28
C GLN A 110 5.49 -12.88 -5.15
N THR A 111 6.11 -11.91 -4.50
CA THR A 111 7.17 -11.08 -5.08
C THR A 111 8.37 -11.12 -4.15
N ALA A 112 9.58 -11.23 -4.71
CA ALA A 112 10.82 -11.22 -3.92
C ALA A 112 10.80 -12.17 -2.70
N TYR A 113 10.27 -13.39 -2.89
CA TYR A 113 10.17 -14.45 -1.86
C TYR A 113 9.17 -14.21 -0.72
N LEU A 114 8.45 -13.08 -0.70
CA LEU A 114 7.38 -12.82 0.26
C LEU A 114 6.02 -13.04 -0.38
N ASN A 115 5.26 -13.96 0.20
CA ASN A 115 3.85 -14.17 -0.17
C ASN A 115 3.01 -13.13 0.56
N HIS A 116 2.76 -11.98 -0.08
CA HIS A 116 1.81 -10.97 0.43
C HIS A 116 0.42 -11.11 -0.21
N GLY A 117 0.27 -11.99 -1.20
CA GLY A 117 -0.97 -12.20 -1.94
C GLY A 117 -1.11 -11.24 -3.12
N HIS A 118 -2.24 -11.31 -3.82
CA HIS A 118 -2.59 -10.39 -4.90
C HIS A 118 -4.09 -10.19 -4.93
N VAL A 119 -4.50 -8.97 -5.26
CA VAL A 119 -5.91 -8.61 -5.39
C VAL A 119 -6.18 -7.88 -6.70
N GLY A 120 -7.39 -8.07 -7.24
CA GLY A 120 -7.88 -7.34 -8.41
C GLY A 120 -9.38 -7.07 -8.31
N LEU A 121 -9.81 -5.94 -8.88
CA LEU A 121 -11.17 -5.41 -8.77
C LEU A 121 -11.97 -5.71 -10.04
N TYR A 122 -13.21 -6.17 -9.89
CA TYR A 122 -14.12 -6.35 -11.00
C TYR A 122 -14.68 -4.99 -11.45
N TYR A 123 -14.29 -4.54 -12.64
CA TYR A 123 -14.89 -3.36 -13.29
C TYR A 123 -16.20 -3.71 -14.00
N ALA A 124 -16.29 -4.92 -14.54
CA ALA A 124 -17.48 -5.49 -15.16
C ALA A 124 -17.46 -7.02 -14.96
N SER A 125 -18.54 -7.71 -15.35
CA SER A 125 -18.71 -9.15 -15.10
C SER A 125 -17.50 -10.00 -15.51
N SER A 126 -16.92 -9.67 -16.66
CA SER A 126 -15.78 -10.37 -17.26
C SER A 126 -14.51 -9.51 -17.36
N THR A 127 -14.44 -8.38 -16.66
CA THR A 127 -13.30 -7.45 -16.73
C THR A 127 -12.77 -7.11 -15.34
N ILE A 128 -11.50 -7.40 -15.13
CA ILE A 128 -10.71 -7.06 -13.95
C ILE A 128 -9.89 -5.80 -14.24
N VAL A 129 -9.75 -4.95 -13.23
CA VAL A 129 -8.70 -3.93 -13.12
C VAL A 129 -7.80 -4.32 -11.96
N GLU A 130 -6.50 -4.37 -12.20
CA GLU A 130 -5.47 -4.77 -11.24
C GLU A 130 -4.17 -4.04 -11.50
N SER A 131 -3.28 -3.98 -10.50
CA SER A 131 -1.91 -3.51 -10.69
C SER A 131 -0.94 -4.68 -10.57
N VAL A 132 -0.06 -4.88 -11.55
CA VAL A 132 0.93 -5.97 -11.56
C VAL A 132 2.32 -5.45 -11.92
N PRO A 133 3.42 -6.08 -11.45
CA PRO A 133 4.78 -5.60 -11.71
C PRO A 133 5.10 -5.29 -13.18
N SER A 134 4.68 -6.17 -14.11
CA SER A 134 5.02 -6.05 -15.53
C SER A 134 4.24 -4.99 -16.30
N ALA A 135 3.16 -4.42 -15.75
CA ALA A 135 2.26 -3.54 -16.49
C ALA A 135 1.77 -2.33 -15.68
N GLY A 136 2.01 -2.29 -14.37
CA GLY A 136 1.28 -1.41 -13.49
C GLY A 136 -0.22 -1.69 -13.56
N VAL A 137 -1.03 -0.63 -13.52
CA VAL A 137 -2.49 -0.74 -13.57
C VAL A 137 -2.94 -1.09 -14.99
N ARG A 138 -3.59 -2.24 -15.12
CA ARG A 138 -4.11 -2.76 -16.39
C ARG A 138 -5.55 -3.25 -16.26
N LYS A 139 -6.17 -3.49 -17.41
CA LYS A 139 -7.37 -4.32 -17.51
C LYS A 139 -7.02 -5.71 -18.05
N ILE A 140 -7.72 -6.73 -17.58
CA ILE A 140 -7.58 -8.11 -18.06
C ILE A 140 -8.94 -8.81 -18.02
N SER A 141 -9.20 -9.75 -18.94
CA SER A 141 -10.42 -10.54 -18.91
C SER A 141 -10.38 -11.55 -17.76
N THR A 142 -11.54 -11.87 -17.19
CA THR A 142 -11.63 -12.90 -16.14
C THR A 142 -11.28 -14.31 -16.62
N SER A 143 -11.39 -14.56 -17.92
CA SER A 143 -10.93 -15.81 -18.55
C SER A 143 -9.41 -15.91 -18.68
N SER A 144 -8.71 -14.77 -18.79
CA SER A 144 -7.25 -14.73 -18.94
C SER A 144 -6.53 -14.53 -17.60
N ARG A 145 -7.21 -13.97 -16.59
CA ARG A 145 -6.64 -13.83 -15.25
C ARG A 145 -6.73 -15.16 -14.52
N LEU A 146 -5.59 -15.85 -14.44
CA LEU A 146 -5.47 -17.10 -13.71
C LEU A 146 -5.07 -16.87 -12.26
N VAL A 147 -5.51 -17.77 -11.38
CA VAL A 147 -5.25 -17.77 -9.94
C VAL A 147 -5.01 -19.20 -9.44
N ASP A 148 -4.45 -19.35 -8.25
CA ASP A 148 -4.22 -20.66 -7.65
C ASP A 148 -5.51 -21.24 -7.05
N LYS A 149 -5.83 -22.47 -7.44
CA LYS A 149 -6.99 -23.20 -6.94
C LYS A 149 -6.81 -23.51 -5.45
N GLY A 150 -7.83 -23.24 -4.64
CA GLY A 150 -7.82 -23.51 -3.19
C GLY A 150 -7.22 -22.38 -2.33
N GLY A 151 -6.49 -21.45 -2.93
CA GLY A 151 -6.01 -20.22 -2.27
C GLY A 151 -6.78 -18.96 -2.66
N ALA A 152 -7.46 -19.00 -3.80
CA ALA A 152 -8.16 -17.83 -4.31
C ALA A 152 -9.64 -17.75 -3.89
N CYS A 153 -10.13 -16.53 -3.76
CA CYS A 153 -11.55 -16.27 -3.46
C CYS A 153 -12.02 -14.97 -4.10
N VAL A 154 -13.34 -14.84 -4.22
CA VAL A 154 -14.01 -13.58 -4.56
C VAL A 154 -14.71 -13.05 -3.32
N LYS A 155 -14.49 -11.77 -3.05
CA LYS A 155 -15.09 -11.02 -1.96
C LYS A 155 -15.96 -9.88 -2.52
N SER A 156 -17.05 -9.61 -1.82
CA SER A 156 -17.85 -8.41 -1.97
C SER A 156 -17.57 -7.46 -0.82
N VAL A 157 -17.98 -6.20 -0.96
CA VAL A 157 -17.89 -5.20 0.10
C VAL A 157 -19.27 -4.75 0.57
N THR A 158 -19.34 -4.35 1.84
CA THR A 158 -20.54 -3.93 2.56
C THR A 158 -20.70 -2.42 2.47
N THR A 159 -20.93 -1.93 1.25
CA THR A 159 -21.23 -0.52 0.94
C THR A 159 -22.32 -0.47 -0.15
N SER A 160 -22.80 0.73 -0.49
CA SER A 160 -23.86 0.88 -1.50
C SER A 160 -23.40 0.44 -2.90
N THR A 161 -24.34 0.09 -3.77
CA THR A 161 -24.01 -0.20 -5.19
C THR A 161 -23.40 1.01 -5.89
N ALA A 162 -23.84 2.23 -5.56
CA ALA A 162 -23.25 3.45 -6.09
C ALA A 162 -21.76 3.58 -5.70
N ASN A 163 -21.44 3.30 -4.43
CA ASN A 163 -20.07 3.33 -3.91
C ASN A 163 -19.17 2.26 -4.57
N ARG A 164 -19.68 1.04 -4.74
CA ARG A 164 -18.98 -0.03 -5.48
C ARG A 164 -18.71 0.37 -6.93
N ASN A 165 -19.69 0.99 -7.59
CA ASN A 165 -19.53 1.46 -8.97
C ASN A 165 -18.51 2.61 -9.05
N GLY A 166 -18.55 3.55 -8.10
CA GLY A 166 -17.59 4.65 -7.99
C GLY A 166 -16.16 4.14 -7.80
N ALA A 167 -15.94 3.22 -6.85
CA ALA A 167 -14.64 2.59 -6.64
C ALA A 167 -14.14 1.87 -7.90
N ALA A 168 -14.98 1.08 -8.55
CA ALA A 168 -14.64 0.40 -9.79
C ALA A 168 -14.30 1.35 -10.95
N ASN A 169 -15.07 2.44 -11.11
CA ASN A 169 -14.80 3.46 -12.11
C ASN A 169 -13.49 4.21 -11.82
N TRP A 170 -13.23 4.54 -10.55
CA TRP A 170 -11.99 5.17 -10.16
C TRP A 170 -10.80 4.27 -10.46
N ALA A 171 -10.83 2.99 -10.05
CA ALA A 171 -9.75 2.06 -10.36
C ALA A 171 -9.50 1.94 -11.87
N TYR A 172 -10.57 1.86 -12.67
CA TYR A 172 -10.47 1.84 -14.14
C TYR A 172 -9.79 3.09 -14.71
N SER A 173 -10.07 4.26 -14.15
CA SER A 173 -9.41 5.51 -14.57
C SER A 173 -7.89 5.53 -14.30
N GLN A 174 -7.38 4.61 -13.46
CA GLN A 174 -5.97 4.51 -13.14
C GLN A 174 -5.18 3.64 -14.14
N ILE A 175 -5.82 3.05 -15.16
CA ILE A 175 -5.12 2.24 -16.17
C ILE A 175 -3.97 3.04 -16.80
N GLY A 176 -2.80 2.41 -16.88
CA GLY A 176 -1.56 3.02 -17.38
C GLY A 176 -0.65 3.59 -16.29
N GLN A 177 -1.12 3.71 -15.04
CA GLN A 177 -0.25 4.06 -13.91
C GLN A 177 0.77 2.95 -13.66
N LYS A 178 2.00 3.32 -13.30
CA LYS A 178 3.09 2.38 -13.04
C LYS A 178 2.84 1.51 -11.80
N TYR A 179 3.52 0.37 -11.71
CA TYR A 179 3.55 -0.42 -10.49
C TYR A 179 4.41 0.28 -9.44
N SER A 180 4.00 0.23 -8.18
CA SER A 180 4.84 0.62 -7.04
C SER A 180 5.16 -0.67 -6.29
N TYR A 181 6.43 -0.86 -5.92
CA TYR A 181 6.87 -2.01 -5.15
C TYR A 181 6.83 -1.77 -3.64
N ASN A 182 6.61 -0.52 -3.23
CA ASN A 182 6.51 -0.15 -1.83
C ASN A 182 5.21 -0.71 -1.22
N PHE A 183 5.34 -1.72 -0.38
CA PHE A 183 4.28 -2.20 0.50
C PHE A 183 4.37 -1.63 1.92
N ALA A 184 5.56 -1.21 2.35
CA ALA A 184 5.90 -0.77 3.70
C ALA A 184 5.11 0.46 4.19
N THR A 185 4.95 1.48 3.34
CA THR A 185 4.41 2.81 3.73
C THR A 185 3.29 3.26 2.79
N ASN A 186 2.73 2.32 2.02
CA ASN A 186 1.83 2.62 0.91
C ASN A 186 0.51 3.28 1.34
N ARG A 187 0.14 3.20 2.63
CA ARG A 187 -1.03 3.89 3.21
C ARG A 187 -0.78 5.38 3.40
N SER A 188 0.45 5.74 3.77
CA SER A 188 0.86 7.10 4.10
C SER A 188 1.15 7.95 2.86
N THR A 189 1.36 7.32 1.70
CA THR A 189 1.57 8.04 0.43
C THR A 189 0.24 8.32 -0.28
N GLY A 190 0.19 9.39 -1.08
CA GLY A 190 -1.02 9.82 -1.79
C GLY A 190 -1.64 8.76 -2.72
N HIS A 191 -2.86 9.02 -3.20
CA HIS A 191 -3.61 8.10 -4.07
C HIS A 191 -3.34 8.27 -5.58
N ASN A 192 -2.45 9.19 -5.95
CA ASN A 192 -2.07 9.47 -7.34
C ASN A 192 -0.79 8.70 -7.71
N GLY A 193 -0.52 8.54 -9.01
CA GLY A 193 0.72 7.93 -9.48
C GLY A 193 0.75 6.40 -9.34
N ALA A 194 1.95 5.86 -9.11
CA ALA A 194 2.22 4.43 -9.08
C ALA A 194 1.53 3.72 -7.89
N LYS A 195 1.09 2.48 -8.10
CA LYS A 195 0.32 1.72 -7.10
C LYS A 195 0.65 0.23 -7.17
N ASN A 196 0.82 -0.42 -6.03
CA ASN A 196 0.72 -1.88 -5.94
C ASN A 196 -0.75 -2.33 -6.00
N CYS A 197 -0.99 -3.65 -6.00
CA CYS A 197 -2.33 -4.22 -6.14
C CYS A 197 -3.29 -3.84 -5.00
N SER A 198 -2.84 -3.88 -3.75
CA SER A 198 -3.65 -3.57 -2.57
C SER A 198 -3.94 -2.07 -2.46
N LYS A 199 -2.92 -1.21 -2.66
CA LYS A 199 -3.07 0.26 -2.68
C LYS A 199 -4.08 0.71 -3.72
N LEU A 200 -4.11 0.10 -4.91
CA LEU A 200 -5.11 0.41 -5.94
C LEU A 200 -6.55 0.20 -5.42
N ILE A 201 -6.84 -0.97 -4.85
CA ILE A 201 -8.19 -1.32 -4.39
C ILE A 201 -8.55 -0.54 -3.13
N TRP A 202 -7.62 -0.43 -2.19
CA TRP A 202 -7.79 0.37 -0.98
C TRP A 202 -8.09 1.83 -1.32
N SER A 203 -7.31 2.46 -2.20
CA SER A 203 -7.54 3.84 -2.64
C SER A 203 -8.90 4.01 -3.32
N ALA A 204 -9.30 3.06 -4.16
CA ALA A 204 -10.60 3.08 -4.83
C ALA A 204 -11.75 3.15 -3.82
N TYR A 205 -11.72 2.29 -2.80
CA TYR A 205 -12.74 2.23 -1.76
C TYR A 205 -12.64 3.34 -0.72
N LYS A 206 -11.43 3.78 -0.39
CA LYS A 206 -11.21 4.91 0.51
C LYS A 206 -11.79 6.21 -0.05
N LEU A 207 -11.58 6.45 -1.35
CA LEU A 207 -12.00 7.68 -2.02
C LEU A 207 -13.47 7.66 -2.50
N ASN A 208 -13.94 6.52 -3.02
CA ASN A 208 -15.24 6.44 -3.70
C ASN A 208 -16.18 5.40 -3.10
N GLY A 209 -15.70 4.63 -2.12
CA GLY A 209 -16.42 3.53 -1.50
C GLY A 209 -17.00 3.82 -0.12
N ASN A 210 -16.58 4.94 0.49
CA ASN A 210 -16.76 5.24 1.91
C ASN A 210 -16.35 4.04 2.81
N LEU A 211 -15.26 3.38 2.46
CA LEU A 211 -14.82 2.16 3.15
C LEU A 211 -13.30 2.11 3.20
N ASP A 212 -12.77 1.87 4.39
CA ASP A 212 -11.34 1.67 4.60
C ASP A 212 -11.06 0.16 4.69
N LEU A 213 -10.57 -0.38 3.57
CA LEU A 213 -10.26 -1.81 3.40
C LEU A 213 -8.91 -2.23 3.98
N ASP A 214 -8.27 -1.37 4.76
CA ASP A 214 -7.13 -1.77 5.55
C ASP A 214 -7.61 -2.35 6.89
N LYS A 215 -7.22 -3.60 7.19
CA LYS A 215 -7.64 -4.33 8.39
C LYS A 215 -6.83 -3.92 9.60
N ASN A 216 -5.51 -3.82 9.48
CA ASN A 216 -4.60 -3.56 10.59
C ASN A 216 -4.41 -2.06 10.85
N LYS A 217 -4.76 -1.19 9.88
CA LYS A 217 -4.59 0.28 9.95
C LYS A 217 -3.12 0.71 10.08
N GLY A 218 -2.21 -0.15 9.61
CA GLY A 218 -0.76 0.03 9.68
C GLY A 218 -0.24 1.05 8.68
N LEU A 219 1.08 1.10 8.50
CA LEU A 219 1.73 1.96 7.51
C LEU A 219 1.62 1.38 6.09
N GLY A 220 1.57 0.06 5.99
CA GLY A 220 1.33 -0.67 4.74
C GLY A 220 -0.10 -1.18 4.63
N VAL A 221 -0.67 -1.13 3.42
CA VAL A 221 -1.88 -1.89 3.10
C VAL A 221 -1.51 -3.13 2.28
N TYR A 222 -1.73 -4.31 2.84
CA TYR A 222 -1.42 -5.60 2.21
C TYR A 222 -2.65 -6.22 1.54
N PRO A 223 -2.48 -7.11 0.54
CA PRO A 223 -3.60 -7.82 -0.08
C PRO A 223 -4.46 -8.60 0.93
N ARG A 224 -3.87 -9.14 2.00
CA ARG A 224 -4.60 -9.79 3.10
C ARG A 224 -5.44 -8.83 3.93
N ASP A 225 -4.97 -7.60 4.13
CA ASP A 225 -5.79 -6.56 4.78
C ASP A 225 -7.06 -6.30 3.98
N VAL A 226 -6.91 -6.10 2.67
CA VAL A 226 -8.04 -5.89 1.75
C VAL A 226 -9.00 -7.08 1.78
N ARG A 227 -8.48 -8.31 1.81
CA ARG A 227 -9.28 -9.55 1.86
C ARG A 227 -10.08 -9.69 3.15
N ASP A 228 -9.51 -9.27 4.27
CA ASP A 228 -10.02 -9.58 5.61
C ASP A 228 -10.58 -8.38 6.37
N ALA A 229 -10.61 -7.20 5.75
CA ALA A 229 -11.26 -6.03 6.32
C ALA A 229 -12.73 -6.33 6.68
N SER A 230 -13.19 -5.77 7.80
CA SER A 230 -14.53 -6.02 8.36
C SER A 230 -15.69 -5.69 7.41
N GLY A 231 -15.44 -4.80 6.45
CA GLY A 231 -16.38 -4.45 5.39
C GLY A 231 -16.51 -5.46 4.27
N THR A 232 -15.88 -6.65 4.34
CA THR A 232 -15.85 -7.63 3.25
C THR A 232 -16.68 -8.87 3.56
N LYS A 233 -17.21 -9.51 2.51
CA LYS A 233 -17.99 -10.76 2.60
C LYS A 233 -17.56 -11.74 1.51
N LEU A 234 -17.37 -13.01 1.86
CA LEU A 234 -17.09 -14.07 0.90
C LEU A 234 -18.26 -14.22 -0.08
N VAL A 235 -17.94 -14.26 -1.37
CA VAL A 235 -18.88 -14.57 -2.45
C VAL A 235 -18.70 -16.02 -2.89
N ARG A 236 -17.46 -16.43 -3.16
CA ARG A 236 -17.10 -17.82 -3.50
C ARG A 236 -15.60 -18.07 -3.33
N ASN A 237 -15.24 -19.32 -3.09
CA ASN A 237 -13.87 -19.80 -3.29
C ASN A 237 -13.63 -20.13 -4.77
N ILE A 238 -12.36 -20.24 -5.16
CA ILE A 238 -11.91 -20.59 -6.51
C ILE A 238 -11.12 -21.90 -6.47
#